data_AF-A0AAU4SI25-F1
#
_entry.id   AF-A0AAU4SI25-F1
#
_cell.length_a   1.000
_cell.length_b   1.000
_cell.length_c   1.000
_cell.angle_alpha   90.00
_cell.angle_beta   90.00
_cell.angle_gamma   90.00
#
_symmetry.space_group_name_H-M   'P 1'
#
loop_
_entity.id
_entity.type
_entity.pdbx_description
1 polymer ?
#
loop_
_entity_poly.entity_id
_entity_poly.type
_entity_poly.pdbx_seq_one_letter_code
_entity_poly.pdbx_strand_id
1 'polypeptide(L)'
;MSMVDDLRRAREEYERQEWVAAYRALSDLDETELQADDFMALAVTAHLLGHRNDCVQALQRAFQAYRDRDDTLGAVRAAYWLTVVLWQGGEVAVGSGWLARAERLLDDHGGDVVERGYLLERATMGHIIKGEFAEAFVAVPKVTDCGRRFDDPDLTAMGLHMEGRMQIFAGQVADGLSLLDEAMVSVLAGEVSPIFSGVIYCSSVEACQQISDFGRMGEWTHALTTWCDGQPGLVAFTGQCAVHRGQLMRLHGAYRDAVRELERAVGRYAAAGGDLAVGQAHYERGETLRLRGDHEAAEAAFAEAAEFGHSAQPGRALLWLDRGRRDAASAAIHRVVAEVHDPVHRSQMLPAAVEVLVATGEVDTAAPLAEELGQIGSSFGCSALQASGQYAAATVALARGEADRGFVCARQAAETWAQLSAVYEVARSRVLVGRALRLLGDEESAAADLSAARRAFAEMGVKPAEQEIAALLGEEKAPGGLSPREVEVLRLVAAGKSNPEIAETLVLSEKTVARHLSNIFAKLDVGSRTAAAAFAYEHRLV
;
A
#
# COMPACT_ATOMS: atom_id res chain seq x y z
N MET A 1 -5.10 -49.94 -12.25
CA MET A 1 -6.31 -49.12 -12.01
C MET A 1 -7.01 -48.94 -13.35
N SER A 2 -8.34 -48.93 -13.37
CA SER A 2 -9.10 -48.76 -14.60
C SER A 2 -9.12 -47.30 -15.03
N MET A 3 -9.15 -47.02 -16.32
CA MET A 3 -9.31 -45.67 -16.91
C MET A 3 -10.47 -44.87 -16.27
N VAL A 4 -11.58 -45.55 -15.96
CA VAL A 4 -12.75 -44.95 -15.28
C VAL A 4 -12.43 -44.58 -13.81
N ASP A 5 -11.55 -45.31 -13.15
CA ASP A 5 -11.12 -45.00 -11.79
C ASP A 5 -10.20 -43.78 -11.75
N ASP A 6 -9.35 -43.59 -12.77
CA ASP A 6 -8.45 -42.45 -12.85
C ASP A 6 -9.19 -41.12 -13.11
N LEU A 7 -10.16 -41.10 -14.03
CA LEU A 7 -11.01 -39.91 -14.27
C LEU A 7 -11.91 -39.58 -13.07
N ARG A 8 -12.49 -40.61 -12.42
CA ARG A 8 -13.28 -40.41 -11.20
C ARG A 8 -12.43 -39.83 -10.09
N ARG A 9 -11.21 -40.35 -9.89
CA ARG A 9 -10.27 -39.78 -8.90
C ARG A 9 -9.95 -38.32 -9.22
N ALA A 10 -9.67 -37.99 -10.48
CA ALA A 10 -9.36 -36.62 -10.88
C ALA A 10 -10.51 -35.64 -10.54
N ARG A 11 -11.77 -36.06 -10.73
CA ARG A 11 -12.95 -35.30 -10.33
C ARG A 11 -13.10 -35.17 -8.82
N GLU A 12 -12.89 -36.26 -8.08
CA GLU A 12 -12.91 -36.23 -6.60
C GLU A 12 -11.82 -35.29 -6.04
N GLU A 13 -10.62 -35.28 -6.64
CA GLU A 13 -9.53 -34.37 -6.28
C GLU A 13 -9.90 -32.91 -6.58
N TYR A 14 -10.57 -32.65 -7.70
CA TYR A 14 -11.10 -31.32 -8.05
C TYR A 14 -12.16 -30.84 -7.06
N GLU A 15 -13.13 -31.69 -6.71
CA GLU A 15 -14.19 -31.37 -5.74
C GLU A 15 -13.63 -31.08 -4.34
N ARG A 16 -12.54 -31.74 -3.95
CA ARG A 16 -11.83 -31.50 -2.68
C ARG A 16 -10.87 -30.30 -2.73
N GLN A 17 -10.81 -29.58 -3.85
CA GLN A 17 -9.91 -28.45 -4.06
C GLN A 17 -8.42 -28.83 -3.95
N GLU A 18 -8.07 -30.08 -4.25
CA GLU A 18 -6.69 -30.55 -4.31
C GLU A 18 -6.07 -30.17 -5.66
N TRP A 19 -5.94 -28.86 -5.93
CA TRP A 19 -5.67 -28.30 -7.26
C TRP A 19 -4.47 -28.91 -7.98
N VAL A 20 -3.36 -29.13 -7.27
CA VAL A 20 -2.16 -29.73 -7.86
C VAL A 20 -2.39 -31.19 -8.28
N ALA A 21 -3.12 -31.96 -7.47
CA ALA A 21 -3.44 -33.35 -7.78
C ALA A 21 -4.41 -33.42 -8.96
N ALA A 22 -5.50 -32.66 -8.88
CA ALA A 22 -6.52 -32.56 -9.93
C ALA A 22 -5.92 -32.11 -11.27
N TYR A 23 -5.07 -31.08 -11.27
CA TYR A 23 -4.41 -30.59 -12.48
C TYR A 23 -3.56 -31.68 -13.14
N ARG A 24 -2.72 -32.37 -12.36
CA ARG A 24 -1.88 -33.46 -12.86
C ARG A 24 -2.72 -34.61 -13.39
N ALA A 25 -3.70 -35.06 -12.61
CA ALA A 25 -4.58 -36.16 -12.98
C ALA A 25 -5.36 -35.87 -14.26
N LEU A 26 -5.89 -34.66 -14.43
CA LEU A 26 -6.60 -34.25 -15.65
C LEU A 26 -5.65 -34.04 -16.85
N SER A 27 -4.44 -33.53 -16.62
CA SER A 27 -3.46 -33.28 -17.69
C SER A 27 -2.81 -34.56 -18.22
N ASP A 28 -2.70 -35.61 -17.39
CA ASP A 28 -2.06 -36.88 -17.74
C ASP A 28 -3.00 -37.83 -18.50
N LEU A 29 -4.31 -37.59 -18.50
CA LEU A 29 -5.30 -38.37 -19.24
C LEU A 29 -5.26 -38.06 -20.74
N ASP A 30 -5.65 -39.04 -21.57
CA ASP A 30 -5.76 -38.80 -23.01
C ASP A 30 -6.91 -37.82 -23.27
N GLU A 31 -6.71 -36.84 -24.16
CA GLU A 31 -7.71 -35.83 -24.49
C GLU A 31 -9.04 -36.44 -24.98
N THR A 32 -8.98 -37.62 -25.59
CA THR A 32 -10.17 -38.36 -26.05
C THR A 32 -11.00 -38.93 -24.91
N GLU A 33 -10.46 -39.01 -23.69
CA GLU A 33 -11.12 -39.50 -22.49
C GLU A 33 -11.87 -38.38 -21.74
N LEU A 34 -11.46 -37.13 -21.94
CA LEU A 34 -12.01 -35.96 -21.25
C LEU A 34 -13.33 -35.48 -21.87
N GLN A 35 -14.29 -35.13 -21.02
CA GLN A 35 -15.53 -34.47 -21.42
C GLN A 35 -15.40 -32.94 -21.29
N ALA A 36 -16.38 -32.21 -21.80
CA ALA A 36 -16.39 -30.74 -21.76
C ALA A 36 -16.21 -30.19 -20.33
N ASP A 37 -16.89 -30.76 -19.33
CA ASP A 37 -16.77 -30.36 -17.93
C ASP A 37 -15.38 -30.69 -17.33
N ASP A 38 -14.73 -31.75 -17.82
CA ASP A 38 -13.36 -32.10 -17.39
C ASP A 38 -12.34 -31.08 -17.93
N PHE A 39 -12.54 -30.61 -19.16
CA PHE A 39 -11.74 -29.50 -19.71
C PHE A 39 -11.99 -28.19 -18.95
N MET A 40 -13.22 -27.94 -18.48
CA MET A 40 -13.50 -26.80 -17.60
C MET A 40 -12.78 -26.92 -16.26
N ALA A 41 -12.80 -28.10 -15.62
CA ALA A 41 -12.06 -28.37 -14.39
C ALA A 41 -10.54 -28.21 -14.58
N LEU A 42 -10.01 -28.71 -15.70
CA LEU A 42 -8.60 -28.53 -16.08
C LEU A 42 -8.27 -27.04 -16.27
N ALA A 43 -9.16 -26.27 -16.90
CA ALA A 43 -8.97 -24.83 -17.07
C ALA A 43 -8.94 -24.08 -15.73
N VAL A 44 -9.85 -24.40 -14.81
CA VAL A 44 -9.89 -23.79 -13.47
C VAL A 44 -8.63 -24.11 -12.68
N THR A 45 -8.22 -25.38 -12.63
CA THR A 45 -7.00 -25.77 -11.92
C THR A 45 -5.75 -25.15 -12.55
N ALA A 46 -5.64 -25.14 -13.88
CA ALA A 46 -4.57 -24.47 -14.59
C ALA A 46 -4.50 -22.97 -14.26
N HIS A 47 -5.65 -22.27 -14.22
CA HIS A 47 -5.71 -20.87 -13.83
C HIS A 47 -5.18 -20.63 -12.42
N LEU A 48 -5.71 -21.39 -11.44
CA LEU A 48 -5.35 -21.26 -10.02
C LEU A 48 -3.85 -21.55 -9.78
N LEU A 49 -3.27 -22.48 -10.53
CA LEU A 49 -1.85 -22.85 -10.45
C LEU A 49 -0.93 -21.95 -11.33
N GLY A 50 -1.47 -20.97 -12.04
CA GLY A 50 -0.68 -20.05 -12.88
C GLY A 50 -0.25 -20.64 -14.24
N HIS A 51 -0.81 -21.78 -14.65
CA HIS A 51 -0.59 -22.41 -15.95
C HIS A 51 -1.48 -21.77 -17.03
N ARG A 52 -1.19 -20.49 -17.35
CA ARG A 52 -2.05 -19.67 -18.22
C ARG A 52 -2.30 -20.26 -19.61
N ASN A 53 -1.26 -20.77 -20.26
CA ASN A 53 -1.40 -21.35 -21.61
C ASN A 53 -2.28 -22.60 -21.59
N ASP A 54 -2.09 -23.45 -20.59
CA ASP A 54 -2.85 -24.69 -20.42
C ASP A 54 -4.32 -24.37 -20.10
N CYS A 55 -4.58 -23.32 -19.31
CA CYS A 55 -5.92 -22.79 -19.08
C CYS A 55 -6.61 -22.37 -20.38
N VAL A 56 -5.95 -21.56 -21.22
CA VAL A 56 -6.52 -21.10 -22.50
C VAL A 56 -6.81 -22.28 -23.43
N GLN A 57 -5.89 -23.25 -23.54
CA GLN A 57 -6.08 -24.44 -24.36
C GLN A 57 -7.24 -25.31 -23.86
N ALA A 58 -7.31 -25.55 -22.56
CA ALA A 58 -8.39 -26.31 -21.93
C ALA A 58 -9.76 -25.64 -22.18
N LEU A 59 -9.87 -24.32 -22.05
CA LEU A 59 -11.12 -23.61 -22.33
C LEU A 59 -11.51 -23.66 -23.82
N GLN A 60 -10.56 -23.59 -24.75
CA GLN A 60 -10.83 -23.76 -26.18
C GLN A 60 -11.36 -25.16 -26.49
N ARG A 61 -10.81 -26.19 -25.84
CA ARG A 61 -11.29 -27.57 -25.96
C ARG A 61 -12.66 -27.76 -25.33
N ALA A 62 -12.89 -27.19 -24.15
CA ALA A 62 -14.21 -27.18 -23.52
C ALA A 62 -15.25 -26.55 -24.44
N PHE A 63 -14.95 -25.38 -25.01
CA PHE A 63 -15.82 -24.70 -25.97
C PHE A 63 -16.19 -25.59 -27.16
N GLN A 64 -15.21 -26.24 -27.78
CA GLN A 64 -15.45 -27.13 -28.92
C GLN A 64 -16.24 -28.37 -28.51
N ALA A 65 -15.91 -29.00 -27.38
CA ALA A 65 -16.59 -30.18 -26.87
C ALA A 65 -18.07 -29.90 -26.52
N TYR A 66 -18.38 -28.74 -25.95
CA TYR A 66 -19.77 -28.31 -25.76
C TYR A 66 -20.49 -28.09 -27.09
N ARG A 67 -19.80 -27.50 -28.08
CA ARG A 67 -20.38 -27.29 -29.42
C ARG A 67 -20.68 -28.59 -30.15
N ASP A 68 -19.81 -29.58 -30.06
CA ASP A 68 -19.99 -30.90 -30.67
C ASP A 68 -21.17 -31.67 -30.05
N ARG A 69 -21.60 -31.29 -28.83
CA ARG A 69 -22.73 -31.87 -28.10
C ARG A 69 -24.00 -31.00 -28.17
N ASP A 70 -23.99 -29.94 -28.98
CA ASP A 70 -25.06 -28.93 -29.07
C ASP A 70 -25.39 -28.21 -27.73
N ASP A 71 -24.49 -28.26 -26.76
CA ASP A 71 -24.61 -27.52 -25.51
C ASP A 71 -24.17 -26.06 -25.71
N THR A 72 -25.15 -25.20 -25.99
CA THR A 72 -24.89 -23.78 -26.24
C THR A 72 -24.49 -23.04 -24.96
N LEU A 73 -25.07 -23.39 -23.81
CA LEU A 73 -24.83 -22.67 -22.56
C LEU A 73 -23.43 -22.99 -22.01
N GLY A 74 -23.01 -24.26 -22.05
CA GLY A 74 -21.65 -24.66 -21.71
C GLY A 74 -20.60 -23.98 -22.60
N ALA A 75 -20.84 -23.93 -23.92
CA ALA A 75 -19.96 -23.22 -24.85
C ALA A 75 -19.85 -21.72 -24.52
N VAL A 76 -20.96 -21.08 -24.13
CA VAL A 76 -20.96 -19.67 -23.70
C VAL A 76 -20.13 -19.46 -22.43
N ARG A 77 -20.24 -20.35 -21.43
CA ARG A 77 -19.42 -20.30 -20.21
C ARG A 77 -17.92 -20.45 -20.51
N ALA A 78 -17.55 -21.36 -21.41
CA ALA A 78 -16.15 -21.51 -21.83
C ALA A 78 -15.62 -20.25 -22.52
N ALA A 79 -16.42 -19.63 -23.39
CA ALA A 79 -16.07 -18.38 -24.07
C ALA A 79 -16.00 -17.17 -23.11
N TYR A 80 -16.86 -17.13 -22.09
CA TYR A 80 -16.79 -16.15 -21.00
C TYR A 80 -15.43 -16.25 -20.28
N TRP A 81 -15.04 -17.44 -19.82
CA TRP A 81 -13.77 -17.63 -19.13
C TRP A 81 -12.55 -17.37 -20.03
N LEU A 82 -12.63 -17.69 -21.33
CA LEU A 82 -11.60 -17.29 -22.30
C LEU A 82 -11.43 -15.78 -22.34
N THR A 83 -12.54 -15.04 -22.34
CA THR A 83 -12.52 -13.58 -22.33
C THR A 83 -11.81 -13.06 -21.08
N VAL A 84 -12.14 -13.60 -19.90
CA VAL A 84 -11.52 -13.21 -18.62
C VAL A 84 -10.00 -13.41 -18.65
N VAL A 85 -9.53 -14.62 -18.99
CA VAL A 85 -8.10 -14.98 -18.95
C VAL A 85 -7.29 -14.25 -20.01
N LEU A 86 -7.87 -13.99 -21.18
CA LEU A 86 -7.21 -13.26 -22.26
C LEU A 86 -7.12 -11.76 -21.97
N TRP A 87 -8.15 -11.15 -21.38
CA TRP A 87 -8.07 -9.74 -20.98
C TRP A 87 -7.06 -9.52 -19.86
N GLN A 88 -7.01 -10.42 -18.87
CA GLN A 88 -6.02 -10.35 -17.79
C GLN A 88 -4.57 -10.47 -18.29
N GLY A 89 -4.34 -11.17 -19.40
CA GLY A 89 -3.02 -11.25 -20.03
C GLY A 89 -2.69 -10.15 -21.03
N GLY A 90 -3.61 -9.20 -21.26
CA GLY A 90 -3.42 -8.08 -22.18
C GLY A 90 -3.86 -8.34 -23.63
N GLU A 91 -4.31 -9.54 -23.99
CA GLU A 91 -4.82 -9.89 -25.33
C GLU A 91 -6.29 -9.45 -25.51
N VAL A 92 -6.55 -8.17 -25.26
CA VAL A 92 -7.90 -7.57 -25.25
C VAL A 92 -8.67 -7.83 -26.55
N ALA A 93 -8.01 -7.74 -27.70
CA ALA A 93 -8.64 -7.98 -29.00
C ALA A 93 -9.13 -9.44 -29.16
N VAL A 94 -8.31 -10.41 -28.76
CA VAL A 94 -8.66 -11.84 -28.86
C VAL A 94 -9.77 -12.17 -27.88
N GLY A 95 -9.67 -11.71 -26.63
CA GLY A 95 -10.73 -11.89 -25.63
C GLY A 95 -12.04 -11.23 -26.06
N SER A 96 -12.00 -10.03 -26.63
CA SER A 96 -13.21 -9.35 -27.14
C SER A 96 -13.88 -10.13 -28.29
N GLY A 97 -13.09 -10.84 -29.11
CA GLY A 97 -13.61 -11.74 -30.13
C GLY A 97 -14.37 -12.94 -29.55
N TRP A 98 -13.89 -13.50 -28.43
CA TRP A 98 -14.58 -14.57 -27.70
C TRP A 98 -15.87 -14.10 -27.06
N LEU A 99 -15.87 -12.92 -26.43
CA LEU A 99 -17.08 -12.30 -25.87
C LEU A 99 -18.16 -12.13 -26.96
N ALA A 100 -17.80 -11.51 -28.09
CA ALA A 100 -18.73 -11.31 -29.20
C ALA A 100 -19.23 -12.63 -29.81
N ARG A 101 -18.43 -13.70 -29.75
CA ARG A 101 -18.85 -15.05 -30.18
C ARG A 101 -19.87 -15.62 -29.19
N ALA A 102 -19.64 -15.47 -27.89
CA ALA A 102 -20.56 -15.92 -26.86
C ALA A 102 -21.91 -15.19 -26.93
N GLU A 103 -21.90 -13.87 -27.16
CA GLU A 103 -23.11 -13.06 -27.33
C GLU A 103 -23.96 -13.56 -28.50
N ARG A 104 -23.37 -13.76 -29.67
CA ARG A 104 -24.09 -14.31 -30.84
C ARG A 104 -24.68 -15.69 -30.58
N LEU A 105 -23.97 -16.56 -29.86
CA LEU A 105 -24.48 -17.88 -29.50
C LEU A 105 -25.71 -17.78 -28.58
N LEU A 106 -25.76 -16.79 -27.68
CA LEU A 106 -26.92 -16.54 -26.84
C LEU A 106 -28.05 -15.80 -27.56
N ASP A 107 -27.77 -14.97 -28.56
CA ASP A 107 -28.81 -14.30 -29.35
C ASP A 107 -29.67 -15.31 -30.12
N ASP A 108 -29.03 -16.36 -30.63
CA ASP A 108 -29.71 -17.49 -31.28
C ASP A 108 -30.42 -18.41 -30.27
N HIS A 109 -30.11 -18.27 -28.97
CA HIS A 109 -30.72 -19.05 -27.89
C HIS A 109 -31.97 -18.34 -27.34
N GLY A 110 -33.14 -18.87 -27.68
CA GLY A 110 -34.41 -18.41 -27.12
C GLY A 110 -34.51 -18.74 -25.64
N GLY A 111 -34.56 -17.72 -24.78
CA GLY A 111 -34.73 -17.93 -23.35
C GLY A 111 -34.00 -16.90 -22.50
N ASP A 112 -34.47 -16.81 -21.27
CA ASP A 112 -33.87 -16.03 -20.21
C ASP A 112 -33.04 -16.98 -19.34
N VAL A 113 -31.72 -16.86 -19.43
CA VAL A 113 -30.74 -17.81 -18.88
C VAL A 113 -29.64 -17.07 -18.12
N VAL A 114 -29.03 -17.75 -17.14
CA VAL A 114 -28.02 -17.16 -16.25
C VAL A 114 -26.76 -16.71 -17.00
N GLU A 115 -26.42 -17.37 -18.12
CA GLU A 115 -25.28 -17.03 -18.97
C GLU A 115 -25.34 -15.60 -19.53
N ARG A 116 -26.55 -15.04 -19.68
CA ARG A 116 -26.70 -13.61 -20.05
C ARG A 116 -26.14 -12.69 -18.96
N GLY A 117 -26.23 -13.09 -17.69
CA GLY A 117 -25.63 -12.40 -16.56
C GLY A 117 -24.11 -12.39 -16.61
N TYR A 118 -23.48 -13.52 -16.93
CA TYR A 118 -22.03 -13.62 -17.07
C TYR A 118 -21.50 -12.78 -18.24
N LEU A 119 -22.18 -12.77 -19.39
CA LEU A 119 -21.77 -11.89 -20.49
C LEU A 119 -22.01 -10.40 -20.15
N LEU A 120 -23.07 -10.09 -19.40
CA LEU A 120 -23.34 -8.74 -18.93
C LEU A 120 -22.29 -8.25 -17.92
N GLU A 121 -21.87 -9.09 -16.98
CA GLU A 121 -20.72 -8.82 -16.09
C GLU A 121 -19.51 -8.44 -16.92
N ARG A 122 -19.18 -9.26 -17.92
CA ARG A 122 -17.96 -9.11 -18.72
C ARG A 122 -17.99 -7.84 -19.57
N ALA A 123 -19.14 -7.55 -20.17
CA ALA A 123 -19.38 -6.31 -20.92
C ALA A 123 -19.29 -5.08 -20.01
N THR A 124 -19.87 -5.16 -18.81
CA THR A 124 -19.81 -4.10 -17.79
C THR A 124 -18.39 -3.82 -17.36
N MET A 125 -17.59 -4.86 -17.10
CA MET A 125 -16.16 -4.70 -16.82
C MET A 125 -15.41 -4.09 -18.02
N GLY A 126 -15.83 -4.37 -19.25
CA GLY A 126 -15.33 -3.72 -20.45
C GLY A 126 -15.55 -2.20 -20.45
N HIS A 127 -16.72 -1.74 -20.01
CA HIS A 127 -16.99 -0.30 -19.81
C HIS A 127 -16.07 0.31 -18.75
N ILE A 128 -15.89 -0.37 -17.61
CA ILE A 128 -15.00 0.09 -16.54
C ILE A 128 -13.56 0.24 -17.02
N ILE A 129 -13.02 -0.76 -17.73
CA ILE A 129 -11.65 -0.74 -18.27
C ILE A 129 -11.45 0.44 -19.25
N LYS A 130 -12.48 0.82 -20.01
CA LYS A 130 -12.43 1.95 -20.94
C LYS A 130 -12.69 3.31 -20.28
N GLY A 131 -13.06 3.34 -19.00
CA GLY A 131 -13.49 4.56 -18.30
C GLY A 131 -14.90 5.04 -18.66
N GLU A 132 -15.72 4.17 -19.27
CA GLU A 132 -17.13 4.41 -19.61
C GLU A 132 -18.01 4.21 -18.35
N PHE A 133 -17.74 5.02 -17.32
CA PHE A 133 -18.34 4.83 -15.99
C PHE A 133 -19.85 5.06 -15.95
N ALA A 134 -20.40 5.88 -16.84
CA ALA A 134 -21.85 6.13 -16.90
C ALA A 134 -22.60 4.86 -17.37
N GLU A 135 -22.06 4.20 -18.39
CA GLU A 135 -22.56 2.93 -18.91
C GLU A 135 -22.42 1.83 -17.85
N ALA A 136 -21.28 1.77 -17.17
CA ALA A 136 -21.06 0.84 -16.08
C ALA A 136 -22.10 1.02 -14.95
N PHE A 137 -22.33 2.25 -14.48
CA PHE A 137 -23.30 2.54 -13.42
C PHE A 137 -24.71 2.05 -13.72
N VAL A 138 -25.13 2.09 -14.99
CA VAL A 138 -26.44 1.60 -15.43
C VAL A 138 -26.47 0.07 -15.56
N ALA A 139 -25.34 -0.54 -15.88
CA ALA A 139 -25.24 -1.97 -16.16
C ALA A 139 -25.03 -2.82 -14.90
N VAL A 140 -24.24 -2.35 -13.93
CA VAL A 140 -23.88 -3.15 -12.75
C VAL A 140 -25.10 -3.68 -11.97
N PRO A 141 -26.15 -2.88 -11.63
CA PRO A 141 -27.29 -3.42 -10.88
C PRO A 141 -28.02 -4.58 -11.57
N LYS A 142 -27.95 -4.61 -12.90
CA LYS A 142 -28.54 -5.70 -13.70
C LYS A 142 -27.76 -7.01 -13.56
N VAL A 143 -26.46 -6.95 -13.25
CA VAL A 143 -25.64 -8.14 -12.94
C VAL A 143 -26.13 -8.75 -11.62
N THR A 144 -26.24 -7.94 -10.57
CA THR A 144 -26.75 -8.35 -9.25
C THR A 144 -28.17 -8.89 -9.33
N ASP A 145 -29.06 -8.21 -10.05
CA ASP A 145 -30.44 -8.67 -10.27
C ASP A 145 -30.49 -10.00 -11.03
N CYS A 146 -29.58 -10.22 -11.98
CA CYS A 146 -29.47 -11.49 -12.68
C CYS A 146 -29.06 -12.62 -11.72
N GLY A 147 -28.03 -12.38 -10.90
CA GLY A 147 -27.58 -13.33 -9.88
C GLY A 147 -28.71 -13.72 -8.93
N ARG A 148 -29.40 -12.74 -8.34
CA ARG A 148 -30.52 -12.97 -7.41
C ARG A 148 -31.68 -13.74 -8.06
N ARG A 149 -31.99 -13.43 -9.31
CA ARG A 149 -33.12 -14.03 -10.03
C ARG A 149 -32.87 -15.51 -10.38
N PHE A 150 -31.63 -15.88 -10.65
CA PHE A 150 -31.25 -17.25 -10.96
C PHE A 150 -30.66 -18.01 -9.78
N ASP A 151 -30.62 -17.40 -8.58
CA ASP A 151 -29.99 -17.96 -7.39
C ASP A 151 -28.51 -18.35 -7.65
N ASP A 152 -27.81 -17.53 -8.43
CA ASP A 152 -26.41 -17.74 -8.79
C ASP A 152 -25.51 -16.92 -7.85
N PRO A 153 -24.73 -17.59 -6.98
CA PRO A 153 -23.93 -16.91 -5.95
C PRO A 153 -22.76 -16.13 -6.54
N ASP A 154 -22.17 -16.60 -7.64
CA ASP A 154 -21.03 -15.95 -8.29
C ASP A 154 -21.44 -14.58 -8.86
N LEU A 155 -22.54 -14.53 -9.61
CA LEU A 155 -23.07 -13.28 -10.17
C LEU A 155 -23.61 -12.35 -9.08
N THR A 156 -24.22 -12.88 -8.03
CA THR A 156 -24.73 -12.05 -6.92
C THR A 156 -23.57 -11.38 -6.20
N ALA A 157 -22.54 -12.14 -5.80
CA ALA A 157 -21.38 -11.61 -5.10
C ALA A 157 -20.54 -10.68 -6.00
N MET A 158 -20.32 -11.04 -7.26
CA MET A 158 -19.60 -10.18 -8.21
C MET A 158 -20.38 -8.89 -8.52
N GLY A 159 -21.70 -8.97 -8.69
CA GLY A 159 -22.57 -7.82 -8.87
C GLY A 159 -22.46 -6.84 -7.70
N LEU A 160 -22.67 -7.32 -6.47
CA LEU A 160 -22.51 -6.53 -5.23
C LEU A 160 -21.11 -5.91 -5.14
N HIS A 161 -20.07 -6.69 -5.45
CA HIS A 161 -18.69 -6.22 -5.47
C HIS A 161 -18.49 -5.06 -6.46
N MET A 162 -18.96 -5.21 -7.70
CA MET A 162 -18.88 -4.18 -8.73
C MET A 162 -19.67 -2.93 -8.35
N GLU A 163 -20.86 -3.07 -7.74
CA GLU A 163 -21.64 -1.94 -7.25
C GLU A 163 -20.87 -1.20 -6.17
N GLY A 164 -20.32 -1.93 -5.20
CA GLY A 164 -19.53 -1.38 -4.11
C GLY A 164 -18.33 -0.56 -4.62
N ARG A 165 -17.58 -1.11 -5.58
CA ARG A 165 -16.47 -0.42 -6.24
C ARG A 165 -16.94 0.86 -6.93
N MET A 166 -18.04 0.81 -7.68
CA MET A 166 -18.57 1.98 -8.40
C MET A 166 -19.05 3.07 -7.44
N GLN A 167 -19.68 2.71 -6.32
CA GLN A 167 -20.08 3.67 -5.29
C GLN A 167 -18.89 4.36 -4.64
N ILE A 168 -17.81 3.61 -4.34
CA ILE A 168 -16.56 4.19 -3.81
C ILE A 168 -15.97 5.20 -4.82
N PHE A 169 -15.89 4.84 -6.10
CA PHE A 169 -15.39 5.75 -7.14
C PHE A 169 -16.27 7.00 -7.33
N ALA A 170 -17.57 6.89 -7.07
CA ALA A 170 -18.49 8.03 -7.06
C ALA A 170 -18.46 8.85 -5.75
N GLY A 171 -17.61 8.48 -4.78
CA GLY A 171 -17.48 9.15 -3.49
C GLY A 171 -18.52 8.74 -2.44
N GLN A 172 -19.42 7.80 -2.75
CA GLN A 172 -20.38 7.20 -1.80
C GLN A 172 -19.74 6.03 -1.04
N VAL A 173 -18.68 6.34 -0.29
CA VAL A 173 -17.77 5.33 0.27
C VAL A 173 -18.46 4.41 1.29
N ALA A 174 -19.32 4.94 2.17
CA ALA A 174 -20.01 4.14 3.18
C ALA A 174 -20.97 3.11 2.57
N ASP A 175 -21.74 3.52 1.57
CA ASP A 175 -22.65 2.63 0.83
C ASP A 175 -21.85 1.59 0.06
N GLY A 176 -20.76 2.01 -0.59
CA GLY A 176 -19.89 1.12 -1.33
C GLY A 176 -19.23 0.05 -0.45
N LEU A 177 -18.72 0.44 0.71
CA LEU A 177 -18.16 -0.51 1.70
C LEU A 177 -19.21 -1.52 2.18
N SER A 178 -20.45 -1.08 2.41
CA SER A 178 -21.53 -2.00 2.84
C SER A 178 -21.79 -3.11 1.81
N LEU A 179 -21.77 -2.76 0.52
CA LEU A 179 -21.92 -3.72 -0.59
C LEU A 179 -20.71 -4.65 -0.72
N LEU A 180 -19.50 -4.12 -0.53
CA LEU A 180 -18.28 -4.94 -0.51
C LEU A 180 -18.28 -5.93 0.65
N ASP A 181 -18.70 -5.49 1.84
CA ASP A 181 -18.78 -6.33 3.03
C ASP A 181 -19.80 -7.47 2.81
N GLU A 182 -20.95 -7.21 2.18
CA GLU A 182 -21.94 -8.24 1.81
C GLU A 182 -21.36 -9.26 0.82
N ALA A 183 -20.67 -8.81 -0.24
CA ALA A 183 -20.01 -9.70 -1.19
C ALA A 183 -18.93 -10.57 -0.53
N MET A 184 -18.15 -9.99 0.39
CA MET A 184 -17.11 -10.69 1.14
C MET A 184 -17.68 -11.75 2.08
N VAL A 185 -18.86 -11.54 2.67
CA VAL A 185 -19.53 -12.55 3.49
C VAL A 185 -19.88 -13.80 2.67
N SER A 186 -20.40 -13.66 1.44
CA SER A 186 -20.64 -14.82 0.56
C SER A 186 -19.37 -15.58 0.22
N VAL A 187 -18.27 -14.85 0.00
CA VAL A 187 -16.96 -15.47 -0.23
C VAL A 187 -16.49 -16.26 1.01
N LEU A 188 -16.62 -15.68 2.20
CA LEU A 188 -16.24 -16.31 3.47
C LEU A 188 -17.11 -17.53 3.81
N ALA A 189 -18.39 -17.50 3.40
CA ALA A 189 -19.31 -18.62 3.56
C ALA A 189 -19.00 -19.81 2.62
N GLY A 190 -18.08 -19.63 1.66
CA GLY A 190 -17.74 -20.66 0.68
C GLY A 190 -18.82 -20.87 -0.39
N GLU A 191 -19.68 -19.87 -0.60
CA GLU A 191 -20.78 -19.91 -1.58
C GLU A 191 -20.29 -19.60 -3.01
N VAL A 192 -19.19 -18.85 -3.12
CA VAL A 192 -18.65 -18.32 -4.37
C VAL A 192 -17.53 -19.22 -4.89
N SER A 193 -17.48 -19.44 -6.20
CA SER A 193 -16.46 -20.28 -6.83
C SER A 193 -15.05 -19.69 -6.68
N PRO A 194 -13.98 -20.52 -6.76
CA PRO A 194 -12.64 -20.11 -6.35
C PRO A 194 -12.05 -18.92 -7.12
N ILE A 195 -12.33 -18.81 -8.42
CA ILE A 195 -11.79 -17.71 -9.24
C ILE A 195 -12.49 -16.39 -8.89
N PHE A 196 -13.83 -16.39 -8.77
CA PHE A 196 -14.58 -15.21 -8.33
C PHE A 196 -14.21 -14.81 -6.89
N SER A 197 -14.08 -15.78 -5.99
CA SER A 197 -13.61 -15.56 -4.62
C SER A 197 -12.28 -14.81 -4.59
N GLY A 198 -11.29 -15.28 -5.35
CA GLY A 198 -9.98 -14.62 -5.44
C GLY A 198 -10.06 -13.18 -5.96
N VAL A 199 -10.85 -12.94 -7.02
CA VAL A 199 -11.06 -11.58 -7.57
C VAL A 199 -11.71 -10.65 -6.54
N ILE A 200 -12.79 -11.11 -5.89
CA ILE A 200 -13.53 -10.32 -4.91
C ILE A 200 -12.64 -10.01 -3.70
N TYR A 201 -11.91 -11.00 -3.17
CA TYR A 201 -10.94 -10.77 -2.09
C TYR A 201 -9.93 -9.68 -2.46
N CYS A 202 -9.22 -9.87 -3.56
CA CYS A 202 -8.15 -8.98 -3.97
C CYS A 202 -8.65 -7.55 -4.20
N SER A 203 -9.74 -7.40 -4.94
CA SER A 203 -10.27 -6.07 -5.26
C SER A 203 -10.92 -5.39 -4.06
N SER A 204 -11.50 -6.13 -3.11
CA SER A 204 -12.05 -5.56 -1.87
C SER A 204 -10.95 -5.05 -0.93
N VAL A 205 -9.84 -5.79 -0.81
CA VAL A 205 -8.66 -5.32 -0.07
C VAL A 205 -8.08 -4.06 -0.72
N GLU A 206 -7.96 -4.04 -2.06
CA GLU A 206 -7.50 -2.87 -2.80
C GLU A 206 -8.42 -1.65 -2.57
N ALA A 207 -9.75 -1.85 -2.62
CA ALA A 207 -10.71 -0.78 -2.39
C ALA A 207 -10.53 -0.16 -0.98
N CYS A 208 -10.39 -0.99 0.05
CA CYS A 208 -10.12 -0.54 1.41
C CYS A 208 -8.78 0.22 1.50
N GLN A 209 -7.74 -0.28 0.84
CA GLN A 209 -6.43 0.38 0.79
C GLN A 209 -6.52 1.76 0.15
N GLN A 210 -7.25 1.91 -0.95
CA GLN A 210 -7.35 3.16 -1.71
C GLN A 210 -7.95 4.30 -0.88
N ILE A 211 -8.84 3.99 0.06
CA ILE A 211 -9.48 4.94 0.98
C ILE A 211 -8.84 4.94 2.39
N SER A 212 -7.71 4.25 2.57
CA SER A 212 -7.02 4.08 3.86
C SER A 212 -7.88 3.47 4.97
N ASP A 213 -8.79 2.57 4.62
CA ASP A 213 -9.54 1.78 5.61
C ASP A 213 -8.71 0.58 6.08
N PHE A 214 -7.69 0.86 6.89
CA PHE A 214 -6.74 -0.15 7.34
C PHE A 214 -7.36 -1.21 8.26
N GLY A 215 -8.48 -0.90 8.91
CA GLY A 215 -9.21 -1.86 9.74
C GLY A 215 -9.77 -2.99 8.90
N ARG A 216 -10.66 -2.66 7.94
CA ARG A 216 -11.23 -3.65 7.01
C ARG A 216 -10.16 -4.30 6.14
N MET A 217 -9.19 -3.53 5.67
CA MET A 217 -8.06 -4.06 4.90
C MET A 217 -7.31 -5.15 5.68
N GLY A 218 -7.11 -4.97 6.99
CA GLY A 218 -6.49 -5.96 7.87
C GLY A 218 -7.30 -7.26 7.96
N GLU A 219 -8.60 -7.16 8.19
CA GLU A 219 -9.51 -8.31 8.28
C GLU A 219 -9.54 -9.10 6.97
N TRP A 220 -9.73 -8.42 5.84
CA TRP A 220 -9.79 -9.04 4.51
C TRP A 220 -8.45 -9.60 4.04
N THR A 221 -7.33 -8.94 4.37
CA THR A 221 -6.00 -9.49 4.07
C THR A 221 -5.72 -10.76 4.88
N HIS A 222 -6.17 -10.82 6.14
CA HIS A 222 -6.04 -12.01 6.97
C HIS A 222 -6.87 -13.17 6.41
N ALA A 223 -8.16 -12.92 6.12
CA ALA A 223 -9.05 -13.90 5.52
C ALA A 223 -8.52 -14.46 4.20
N LEU A 224 -8.07 -13.58 3.30
CA LEU A 224 -7.46 -13.99 2.03
C LEU A 224 -6.18 -14.81 2.25
N THR A 225 -5.35 -14.44 3.22
CA THR A 225 -4.15 -15.24 3.56
C THR A 225 -4.53 -16.64 4.02
N THR A 226 -5.53 -16.77 4.91
CA THR A 226 -6.04 -18.08 5.36
C THR A 226 -6.62 -18.89 4.20
N TRP A 227 -7.37 -18.25 3.30
CA TRP A 227 -7.93 -18.89 2.10
C TRP A 227 -6.83 -19.42 1.17
N CYS A 228 -5.78 -18.64 0.93
CA CYS A 228 -4.63 -19.08 0.13
C CYS A 228 -3.84 -20.21 0.81
N ASP A 229 -3.55 -20.09 2.10
CA ASP A 229 -2.76 -21.08 2.86
C ASP A 229 -3.48 -22.43 2.97
N GLY A 230 -4.82 -22.43 2.91
CA GLY A 230 -5.65 -23.63 2.87
C GLY A 230 -5.62 -24.39 1.54
N GLN A 231 -5.01 -23.84 0.48
CA GLN A 231 -5.03 -24.39 -0.88
C GLN A 231 -3.60 -24.62 -1.41
N PRO A 232 -2.98 -25.78 -1.13
CA PRO A 232 -1.59 -26.06 -1.51
C PRO A 232 -1.35 -25.91 -3.02
N GLY A 233 -0.31 -25.15 -3.37
CA GLY A 233 0.10 -24.92 -4.75
C GLY A 233 -0.62 -23.79 -5.48
N LEU A 234 -1.59 -23.12 -4.84
CA LEU A 234 -2.23 -21.92 -5.39
C LEU A 234 -1.18 -20.85 -5.73
N VAL A 235 -1.23 -20.36 -6.97
CA VAL A 235 -0.36 -19.27 -7.46
C VAL A 235 -1.18 -18.00 -7.66
N ALA A 236 -2.36 -18.10 -8.29
CA ALA A 236 -3.26 -16.98 -8.49
C ALA A 236 -3.59 -16.29 -7.15
N PHE A 237 -3.75 -14.97 -7.17
CA PHE A 237 -4.11 -14.12 -6.02
C PHE A 237 -3.07 -14.00 -4.89
N THR A 238 -2.09 -14.91 -4.78
CA THR A 238 -1.10 -14.92 -3.69
C THR A 238 -0.13 -13.72 -3.67
N GLY A 239 -0.01 -13.01 -4.79
CA GLY A 239 0.81 -11.80 -4.92
C GLY A 239 0.17 -10.56 -4.30
N GLN A 240 -1.13 -10.33 -4.51
CA GLN A 240 -1.85 -9.13 -4.01
C GLN A 240 -1.93 -9.13 -2.49
N CYS A 241 -2.07 -10.31 -1.88
CA CYS A 241 -1.96 -10.48 -0.44
C CYS A 241 -0.62 -9.95 0.09
N ALA A 242 0.49 -10.20 -0.61
CA ALA A 242 1.83 -9.90 -0.11
C ALA A 242 2.12 -8.39 -0.05
N VAL A 243 1.64 -7.61 -1.03
CA VAL A 243 1.78 -6.13 -1.02
C VAL A 243 1.02 -5.54 0.16
N HIS A 244 -0.23 -5.95 0.33
CA HIS A 244 -1.10 -5.45 1.40
C HIS A 244 -0.62 -5.91 2.78
N ARG A 245 -0.09 -7.14 2.92
CA ARG A 245 0.63 -7.56 4.13
C ARG A 245 1.84 -6.67 4.40
N GLY A 246 2.63 -6.34 3.37
CA GLY A 246 3.76 -5.41 3.51
C GLY A 246 3.33 -4.03 4.02
N GLN A 247 2.22 -3.48 3.49
CA GLN A 247 1.62 -2.23 3.95
C GLN A 247 1.17 -2.30 5.42
N LEU A 248 0.50 -3.38 5.83
CA LEU A 248 0.06 -3.56 7.22
C LEU A 248 1.25 -3.77 8.18
N MET A 249 2.28 -4.53 7.75
CA MET A 249 3.54 -4.66 8.50
C MET A 249 4.19 -3.29 8.68
N ARG A 250 4.19 -2.44 7.65
CA ARG A 250 4.65 -1.05 7.74
C ARG A 250 3.79 -0.27 8.74
N LEU A 251 2.47 -0.29 8.61
CA LEU A 251 1.56 0.40 9.54
C LEU A 251 1.86 0.07 11.01
N HIS A 252 2.12 -1.21 11.31
CA HIS A 252 2.44 -1.70 12.64
C HIS A 252 3.92 -1.61 13.05
N GLY A 253 4.76 -0.93 12.25
CA GLY A 253 6.17 -0.66 12.58
C GLY A 253 7.13 -1.82 12.35
N ALA A 254 6.67 -2.93 11.77
CA ALA A 254 7.50 -4.10 11.42
C ALA A 254 8.29 -3.87 10.12
N TYR A 255 9.04 -2.77 10.02
CA TYR A 255 9.64 -2.29 8.75
C TYR A 255 10.65 -3.24 8.11
N ARG A 256 11.43 -3.96 8.91
CA ARG A 256 12.34 -4.97 8.36
C ARG A 256 11.58 -6.12 7.70
N ASP A 257 10.44 -6.49 8.27
CA ASP A 257 9.63 -7.60 7.79
C ASP A 257 8.82 -7.15 6.57
N ALA A 258 8.28 -5.92 6.61
CA ALA A 258 7.63 -5.28 5.47
C ALA A 258 8.53 -5.26 4.23
N VAL A 259 9.80 -4.82 4.34
CA VAL A 259 10.74 -4.82 3.20
C VAL A 259 10.93 -6.23 2.63
N ARG A 260 11.13 -7.25 3.49
CA ARG A 260 11.32 -8.63 3.03
C ARG A 260 10.06 -9.20 2.37
N GLU A 261 8.89 -8.86 2.88
CA GLU A 261 7.61 -9.29 2.31
C GLU A 261 7.37 -8.63 0.94
N LEU A 262 7.67 -7.34 0.80
CA LEU A 262 7.53 -6.60 -0.45
C LEU A 262 8.55 -7.09 -1.51
N GLU A 263 9.78 -7.42 -1.12
CA GLU A 263 10.77 -8.05 -2.02
C GLU A 263 10.30 -9.42 -2.53
N ARG A 264 9.67 -10.22 -1.66
CA ARG A 264 9.05 -11.48 -2.06
C ARG A 264 7.86 -11.26 -3.00
N ALA A 265 7.06 -10.22 -2.75
CA ALA A 265 5.92 -9.86 -3.60
C ALA A 265 6.39 -9.52 -5.02
N VAL A 266 7.41 -8.66 -5.15
CA VAL A 266 8.05 -8.33 -6.44
C VAL A 266 8.46 -9.60 -7.19
N GLY A 267 9.19 -10.51 -6.53
CA GLY A 267 9.65 -11.75 -7.16
C GLY A 267 8.50 -12.66 -7.63
N ARG A 268 7.41 -12.75 -6.86
CA ARG A 268 6.23 -13.53 -7.24
C ARG A 268 5.49 -12.94 -8.43
N TYR A 269 5.31 -11.62 -8.47
CA TYR A 269 4.59 -10.98 -9.57
C TYR A 269 5.38 -10.94 -10.86
N ALA A 270 6.69 -10.70 -10.79
CA ALA A 270 7.54 -10.76 -11.97
C ALA A 270 7.47 -12.16 -12.61
N ALA A 271 7.42 -13.23 -11.81
CA ALA A 271 7.24 -14.60 -12.31
C ALA A 271 5.84 -14.85 -12.90
N ALA A 272 4.81 -14.13 -12.44
CA ALA A 272 3.43 -14.27 -12.89
C ALA A 272 3.02 -13.31 -14.03
N GLY A 273 3.92 -12.41 -14.47
CA GLY A 273 3.66 -11.43 -15.54
C GLY A 273 2.77 -10.25 -15.11
N GLY A 274 2.76 -9.91 -13.80
CA GLY A 274 1.89 -8.87 -13.23
C GLY A 274 2.55 -7.50 -13.11
N ASP A 275 2.87 -6.84 -14.23
CA ASP A 275 3.68 -5.62 -14.27
C ASP A 275 3.19 -4.48 -13.34
N LEU A 276 1.90 -4.14 -13.37
CA LEU A 276 1.37 -3.06 -12.51
C LEU A 276 1.51 -3.36 -11.01
N ALA A 277 1.31 -4.61 -10.63
CA ALA A 277 1.42 -5.04 -9.23
C ALA A 277 2.88 -5.11 -8.76
N VAL A 278 3.82 -5.42 -9.66
CA VAL A 278 5.26 -5.24 -9.42
C VAL A 278 5.54 -3.77 -9.11
N GLY A 279 5.03 -2.84 -9.93
CA GLY A 279 5.19 -1.41 -9.73
C GLY A 279 4.71 -0.93 -8.35
N GLN A 280 3.53 -1.35 -7.92
CA GLN A 280 2.99 -1.03 -6.60
C GLN A 280 3.85 -1.60 -5.46
N ALA A 281 4.34 -2.84 -5.60
CA ALA A 281 5.21 -3.46 -4.60
C ALA A 281 6.53 -2.69 -4.43
N HIS A 282 7.14 -2.24 -5.55
CA HIS A 282 8.32 -1.38 -5.51
C HIS A 282 8.03 -0.02 -4.87
N TYR A 283 6.87 0.58 -5.15
CA TYR A 283 6.46 1.84 -4.53
C TYR A 283 6.38 1.73 -3.00
N GLU A 284 5.68 0.71 -2.48
CA GLU A 284 5.55 0.49 -1.04
C GLU A 284 6.89 0.13 -0.37
N ARG A 285 7.76 -0.56 -1.11
CA ARG A 285 9.14 -0.82 -0.67
C ARG A 285 9.93 0.48 -0.56
N GLY A 286 9.79 1.37 -1.54
CA GLY A 286 10.38 2.71 -1.55
C GLY A 286 9.96 3.54 -0.35
N GLU A 287 8.65 3.58 -0.05
CA GLU A 287 8.13 4.27 1.14
C GLU A 287 8.72 3.68 2.44
N THR A 288 8.75 2.36 2.57
CA THR A 288 9.32 1.71 3.77
C THR A 288 10.81 2.02 3.95
N LEU A 289 11.58 2.02 2.85
CA LEU A 289 13.01 2.34 2.87
C LEU A 289 13.26 3.82 3.18
N ARG A 290 12.43 4.71 2.62
CA ARG A 290 12.48 6.15 2.89
C ARG A 290 12.30 6.42 4.37
N LEU A 291 11.24 5.86 4.98
CA LEU A 291 10.98 6.01 6.42
C LEU A 291 12.12 5.51 7.29
N ARG A 292 12.82 4.44 6.88
CA ARG A 292 13.99 3.92 7.60
C ARG A 292 15.25 4.79 7.44
N GLY A 293 15.27 5.73 6.50
CA GLY A 293 16.44 6.54 6.16
C GLY A 293 17.35 5.91 5.10
N ASP A 294 16.95 4.79 4.49
CA ASP A 294 17.71 4.10 3.45
C ASP A 294 17.47 4.79 2.09
N HIS A 295 17.78 6.09 2.00
CA HIS A 295 17.34 6.99 0.93
C HIS A 295 17.79 6.59 -0.49
N GLU A 296 18.99 6.01 -0.64
CA GLU A 296 19.46 5.53 -1.95
C GLU A 296 18.65 4.33 -2.44
N ALA A 297 18.36 3.39 -1.55
CA ALA A 297 17.54 2.23 -1.86
C ALA A 297 16.07 2.63 -2.12
N ALA A 298 15.57 3.64 -1.40
CA ALA A 298 14.26 4.21 -1.66
C ALA A 298 14.16 4.85 -3.04
N GLU A 299 15.17 5.62 -3.47
CA GLU A 299 15.22 6.22 -4.80
C GLU A 299 15.22 5.17 -5.91
N ALA A 300 16.01 4.10 -5.75
CA ALA A 300 16.04 2.98 -6.67
C ALA A 300 14.67 2.29 -6.76
N ALA A 301 14.03 2.00 -5.63
CA ALA A 301 12.71 1.38 -5.58
C ALA A 301 11.63 2.25 -6.26
N PHE A 302 11.66 3.57 -6.08
CA PHE A 302 10.76 4.47 -6.80
C PHE A 302 11.02 4.54 -8.31
N ALA A 303 12.28 4.39 -8.75
CA ALA A 303 12.60 4.30 -10.16
C ALA A 303 12.07 2.99 -10.76
N GLU A 304 12.29 1.86 -10.09
CA GLU A 304 11.76 0.54 -10.47
C GLU A 304 10.22 0.59 -10.56
N ALA A 305 9.53 1.20 -9.58
CA ALA A 305 8.08 1.36 -9.64
C ALA A 305 7.60 2.09 -10.92
N ALA A 306 8.33 3.14 -11.32
CA ALA A 306 8.02 3.91 -12.52
C ALA A 306 8.31 3.16 -13.82
N GLU A 307 9.30 2.26 -13.85
CA GLU A 307 9.55 1.38 -15.01
C GLU A 307 8.37 0.47 -15.31
N PHE A 308 7.62 0.09 -14.27
CA PHE A 308 6.37 -0.68 -14.36
C PHE A 308 5.11 0.19 -14.49
N GLY A 309 5.26 1.49 -14.75
CA GLY A 309 4.13 2.41 -14.96
C GLY A 309 3.42 2.87 -13.68
N HIS A 310 3.92 2.51 -12.49
CA HIS A 310 3.36 3.00 -11.23
C HIS A 310 3.98 4.34 -10.85
N SER A 311 3.14 5.33 -10.53
CA SER A 311 3.63 6.65 -10.11
C SER A 311 4.49 6.54 -8.85
N ALA A 312 5.64 7.21 -8.86
CA ALA A 312 6.51 7.36 -7.68
C ALA A 312 6.05 8.48 -6.73
N GLN A 313 4.99 9.22 -7.08
CA GLN A 313 4.45 10.28 -6.24
C GLN A 313 3.34 9.76 -5.32
N PRO A 314 3.19 10.32 -4.11
CA PRO A 314 3.95 11.44 -3.55
C PRO A 314 5.28 11.05 -2.87
N GLY A 315 5.60 9.75 -2.74
CA GLY A 315 6.78 9.26 -2.02
C GLY A 315 8.10 9.88 -2.46
N ARG A 316 8.28 10.13 -3.76
CA ARG A 316 9.49 10.79 -4.31
C ARG A 316 9.61 12.25 -3.88
N ALA A 317 8.51 13.00 -3.74
CA ALA A 317 8.57 14.37 -3.22
C ALA A 317 8.98 14.38 -1.75
N LEU A 318 8.47 13.44 -0.94
CA LEU A 318 8.89 13.27 0.46
C LEU A 318 10.38 12.89 0.54
N LEU A 319 10.87 12.01 -0.34
CA LEU A 319 12.29 11.65 -0.39
C LEU A 319 13.19 12.85 -0.72
N TRP A 320 12.73 13.73 -1.63
CA TRP A 320 13.45 14.97 -1.92
C TRP A 320 13.46 15.91 -0.72
N LEU A 321 12.35 16.00 0.02
CA LEU A 321 12.29 16.76 1.27
C LEU A 321 13.27 16.21 2.32
N ASP A 322 13.29 14.88 2.51
CA ASP A 322 14.20 14.19 3.43
C ASP A 322 15.69 14.44 3.09
N ARG A 323 16.00 14.71 1.83
CA ARG A 323 17.34 15.08 1.32
C ARG A 323 17.58 16.60 1.24
N GLY A 324 16.67 17.42 1.73
CA GLY A 324 16.78 18.89 1.73
C GLY A 324 16.54 19.56 0.37
N ARG A 325 16.07 18.82 -0.65
CA ARG A 325 15.74 19.35 -1.98
C ARG A 325 14.34 19.97 -2.02
N ARG A 326 14.16 21.03 -1.24
CA ARG A 326 12.86 21.70 -0.98
C ARG A 326 12.14 22.17 -2.24
N ASP A 327 12.83 22.86 -3.14
CA ASP A 327 12.21 23.40 -4.37
C ASP A 327 11.67 22.29 -5.29
N ALA A 328 12.40 21.18 -5.41
CA ALA A 328 11.98 20.03 -6.21
C ALA A 328 10.76 19.34 -5.60
N ALA A 329 10.72 19.20 -4.27
CA ALA A 329 9.59 18.63 -3.55
C ALA A 329 8.33 19.50 -3.74
N SER A 330 8.43 20.81 -3.49
CA SER A 330 7.31 21.76 -3.68
C SER A 330 6.77 21.72 -5.12
N ALA A 331 7.65 21.84 -6.12
CA ALA A 331 7.23 21.84 -7.53
C ALA A 331 6.53 20.53 -7.95
N ALA A 332 6.94 19.38 -7.41
CA ALA A 332 6.25 18.12 -7.67
C ALA A 332 4.87 18.05 -7.00
N ILE A 333 4.75 18.48 -5.75
CA ILE A 333 3.47 18.47 -5.03
C ILE A 333 2.45 19.39 -5.69
N HIS A 334 2.84 20.59 -6.12
CA HIS A 334 1.94 21.49 -6.85
C HIS A 334 1.36 20.85 -8.10
N ARG A 335 2.19 20.15 -8.87
CA ARG A 335 1.74 19.42 -10.07
C ARG A 335 0.78 18.28 -9.71
N VAL A 336 1.13 17.45 -8.72
CA VAL A 336 0.30 16.32 -8.30
C VAL A 336 -1.07 16.78 -7.79
N VAL A 337 -1.11 17.82 -6.95
CA VAL A 337 -2.37 18.36 -6.40
C VAL A 337 -3.24 19.00 -7.50
N ALA A 338 -2.62 19.58 -8.53
CA ALA A 338 -3.33 20.17 -9.66
C ALA A 338 -3.90 19.13 -10.64
N GLU A 339 -3.28 17.95 -10.77
CA GLU A 339 -3.70 16.88 -11.69
C GLU A 339 -4.85 16.01 -11.12
N VAL A 340 -4.98 15.94 -9.80
CA VAL A 340 -5.89 15.00 -9.13
C VAL A 340 -7.11 15.71 -8.54
N HIS A 341 -8.30 15.32 -8.97
CA HIS A 341 -9.56 16.00 -8.59
C HIS A 341 -10.56 15.14 -7.83
N ASP A 342 -10.56 13.82 -7.99
CA ASP A 342 -11.52 12.97 -7.29
C ASP A 342 -11.14 12.74 -5.81
N PRO A 343 -12.12 12.61 -4.90
CA PRO A 343 -11.85 12.52 -3.46
C PRO A 343 -10.94 11.36 -3.03
N VAL A 344 -11.00 10.21 -3.72
CA VAL A 344 -10.24 9.00 -3.37
C VAL A 344 -8.75 9.23 -3.63
N HIS A 345 -8.38 9.61 -4.85
CA HIS A 345 -6.98 9.90 -5.16
C HIS A 345 -6.49 11.14 -4.40
N ARG A 346 -7.35 12.16 -4.19
CA ARG A 346 -6.99 13.31 -3.34
C ARG A 346 -6.62 12.87 -1.93
N SER A 347 -7.37 11.97 -1.29
CA SER A 347 -7.03 11.50 0.06
C SER A 347 -5.66 10.82 0.16
N GLN A 348 -5.13 10.26 -0.94
CA GLN A 348 -3.80 9.65 -0.98
C GLN A 348 -2.68 10.69 -1.14
N MET A 349 -2.97 11.81 -1.80
CA MET A 349 -1.97 12.84 -2.11
C MET A 349 -1.86 13.92 -1.03
N LEU A 350 -3.00 14.31 -0.44
CA LEU A 350 -3.08 15.44 0.50
C LEU A 350 -2.19 15.30 1.76
N PRO A 351 -2.04 14.12 2.40
CA PRO A 351 -1.17 13.99 3.57
C PRO A 351 0.27 14.45 3.30
N ALA A 352 0.86 13.94 2.21
CA ALA A 352 2.21 14.30 1.80
C ALA A 352 2.29 15.75 1.29
N ALA A 353 1.24 16.23 0.60
CA ALA A 353 1.19 17.59 0.10
C ALA A 353 1.26 18.62 1.23
N VAL A 354 0.48 18.43 2.29
CA VAL A 354 0.49 19.32 3.47
C VAL A 354 1.87 19.31 4.13
N GLU A 355 2.46 18.12 4.30
CA GLU A 355 3.79 17.98 4.90
C GLU A 355 4.87 18.74 4.11
N VAL A 356 4.92 18.54 2.80
CA VAL A 356 5.89 19.22 1.93
C VAL A 356 5.68 20.73 1.93
N LEU A 357 4.44 21.20 1.75
CA LEU A 357 4.13 22.62 1.66
C LEU A 357 4.42 23.35 2.98
N VAL A 358 4.11 22.75 4.13
CA VAL A 358 4.48 23.34 5.43
C VAL A 358 5.99 23.38 5.60
N ALA A 359 6.71 22.31 5.23
CA ALA A 359 8.16 22.26 5.34
C ALA A 359 8.90 23.21 4.38
N THR A 360 8.28 23.58 3.26
CA THR A 360 8.80 24.58 2.29
C THR A 360 8.37 26.01 2.64
N GLY A 361 7.53 26.20 3.67
CA GLY A 361 7.08 27.51 4.15
C GLY A 361 5.79 28.02 3.49
N GLU A 362 5.14 27.20 2.65
CA GLU A 362 3.90 27.52 1.92
C GLU A 362 2.66 27.19 2.75
N VAL A 363 2.62 27.67 4.00
CA VAL A 363 1.61 27.31 5.01
C VAL A 363 0.19 27.70 4.59
N ASP A 364 0.02 28.83 3.91
CA ASP A 364 -1.30 29.29 3.45
C ASP A 364 -1.85 28.44 2.30
N THR A 365 -0.98 27.87 1.47
CA THR A 365 -1.35 26.89 0.44
C THR A 365 -1.71 25.55 1.09
N ALA A 366 -1.01 25.15 2.16
CA ALA A 366 -1.25 23.88 2.85
C ALA A 366 -2.55 23.86 3.66
N ALA A 367 -2.97 25.00 4.22
CA ALA A 367 -4.14 25.10 5.08
C ALA A 367 -5.46 24.58 4.47
N PRO A 368 -5.89 25.00 3.26
CA PRO A 368 -7.11 24.47 2.64
C PRO A 368 -7.00 22.97 2.32
N LEU A 369 -5.80 22.47 1.98
CA LEU A 369 -5.57 21.04 1.71
C LEU A 369 -5.71 20.18 2.98
N ALA A 370 -5.28 20.70 4.13
CA ALA A 370 -5.46 20.04 5.42
C ALA A 370 -6.95 19.99 5.84
N GLU A 371 -7.69 21.08 5.62
CA GLU A 371 -9.13 21.13 5.86
C GLU A 371 -9.87 20.12 4.98
N GLU A 372 -9.56 20.11 3.69
CA GLU A 372 -10.12 19.18 2.73
C GLU A 372 -9.87 17.71 3.11
N LEU A 373 -8.63 17.37 3.51
CA LEU A 373 -8.32 16.02 3.97
C LEU A 373 -9.18 15.60 5.17
N GLY A 374 -9.42 16.52 6.12
CA GLY A 374 -10.32 16.29 7.25
C GLY A 374 -11.79 16.10 6.82
N GLN A 375 -12.24 16.86 5.83
CA GLN A 375 -13.58 16.72 5.25
C GLN A 375 -13.75 15.37 4.54
N ILE A 376 -12.76 14.95 3.74
CA ILE A 376 -12.77 13.64 3.08
C ILE A 376 -12.81 12.51 4.11
N GLY A 377 -11.93 12.55 5.13
CA GLY A 377 -11.93 11.55 6.20
C GLY A 377 -13.27 11.45 6.96
N SER A 378 -13.93 12.60 7.18
CA SER A 378 -15.26 12.63 7.80
C SER A 378 -16.34 12.05 6.87
N SER A 379 -16.30 12.39 5.58
CA SER A 379 -17.26 11.92 4.58
C SER A 379 -17.13 10.42 4.30
N PHE A 380 -15.90 9.89 4.29
CA PHE A 380 -15.66 8.48 4.04
C PHE A 380 -15.93 7.61 5.28
N GLY A 381 -15.80 8.19 6.48
CA GLY A 381 -15.92 7.44 7.73
C GLY A 381 -14.69 6.58 8.06
N CYS A 382 -13.55 6.85 7.44
CA CYS A 382 -12.32 6.09 7.64
C CYS A 382 -11.44 6.74 8.74
N SER A 383 -11.21 6.03 9.85
CA SER A 383 -10.46 6.56 11.00
C SER A 383 -9.04 6.99 10.66
N ALA A 384 -8.37 6.30 9.73
CA ALA A 384 -7.02 6.67 9.30
C ALA A 384 -6.99 8.03 8.61
N LEU A 385 -7.93 8.29 7.68
CA LEU A 385 -8.03 9.58 7.00
C LEU A 385 -8.40 10.71 7.96
N GLN A 386 -9.28 10.43 8.93
CA GLN A 386 -9.60 11.40 9.99
C GLN A 386 -8.36 11.75 10.81
N ALA A 387 -7.56 10.76 11.20
CA ALA A 387 -6.31 10.95 11.92
C ALA A 387 -5.26 11.69 11.06
N SER A 388 -5.16 11.40 9.77
CA SER A 388 -4.32 12.14 8.82
C SER A 388 -4.75 13.60 8.71
N GLY A 389 -6.06 13.89 8.64
CA GLY A 389 -6.60 15.25 8.61
C GLY A 389 -6.31 16.01 9.91
N GLN A 390 -6.44 15.36 11.06
CA GLN A 390 -6.07 15.93 12.36
C GLN A 390 -4.57 16.22 12.45
N TYR A 391 -3.72 15.31 11.97
CA TYR A 391 -2.27 15.51 11.90
C TYR A 391 -1.90 16.68 10.97
N ALA A 392 -2.52 16.77 9.79
CA ALA A 392 -2.33 17.84 8.84
C ALA A 392 -2.76 19.20 9.43
N ALA A 393 -3.92 19.25 10.09
CA ALA A 393 -4.41 20.44 10.77
C ALA A 393 -3.47 20.88 11.90
N ALA A 394 -2.93 19.93 12.68
CA ALA A 394 -1.95 20.22 13.72
C ALA A 394 -0.66 20.80 13.14
N THR A 395 -0.17 20.21 12.04
CA THR A 395 1.04 20.65 11.33
C THR A 395 0.90 22.10 10.84
N VAL A 396 -0.23 22.43 10.21
CA VAL A 396 -0.53 23.81 9.77
C VAL A 396 -0.67 24.77 10.96
N ALA A 397 -1.43 24.39 11.99
CA ALA A 397 -1.66 25.23 13.16
C ALA A 397 -0.33 25.60 13.86
N LEU A 398 0.54 24.62 14.07
CA LEU A 398 1.86 24.86 14.68
C LEU A 398 2.76 25.74 13.81
N ALA A 399 2.71 25.59 12.49
CA ALA A 399 3.44 26.46 11.57
C ALA A 399 2.95 27.92 11.60
N ARG A 400 1.67 28.14 11.96
CA ARG A 400 1.07 29.47 12.18
C ARG A 400 1.27 30.01 13.60
N GLY A 401 1.85 29.22 14.51
CA GLY A 401 1.98 29.57 15.93
C GLY A 401 0.69 29.42 16.73
N GLU A 402 -0.33 28.73 16.20
CA GLU A 402 -1.60 28.44 16.87
C GLU A 402 -1.45 27.22 17.81
N ALA A 403 -0.69 27.39 18.90
CA ALA A 403 -0.27 26.28 19.76
C ALA A 403 -1.43 25.47 20.39
N ASP A 404 -2.47 26.14 20.89
CA ASP A 404 -3.64 25.46 21.47
C ASP A 404 -4.36 24.55 20.48
N ARG A 405 -4.60 25.05 19.26
CA ARG A 405 -5.21 24.28 18.18
C ARG A 405 -4.30 23.13 17.75
N GLY A 406 -3.00 23.41 17.59
CA GLY A 406 -1.99 22.41 17.26
C GLY A 406 -1.96 21.26 18.27
N PHE A 407 -2.02 21.55 19.56
CA PHE A 407 -2.06 20.57 20.63
C PHE A 407 -3.29 19.66 20.55
N VAL A 408 -4.49 20.24 20.44
CA VAL A 408 -5.75 19.48 20.38
C VAL A 408 -5.76 18.54 19.18
N CYS A 409 -5.44 19.05 17.98
CA CYS A 409 -5.44 18.26 16.77
C CYS A 409 -4.37 17.15 16.80
N ALA A 410 -3.15 17.44 17.30
CA ALA A 410 -2.08 16.45 17.39
C ALA A 410 -2.42 15.31 18.37
N ARG A 411 -3.07 15.63 19.49
CA ARG A 411 -3.54 14.64 20.45
C ARG A 411 -4.61 13.72 19.88
N GLN A 412 -5.62 14.30 19.23
CA GLN A 412 -6.68 13.52 18.58
C GLN A 412 -6.11 12.58 17.50
N ALA A 413 -5.15 13.06 16.71
CA ALA A 413 -4.45 12.24 15.73
C ALA A 413 -3.73 11.07 16.42
N ALA A 414 -2.96 11.33 17.48
CA ALA A 414 -2.24 10.29 18.22
C ALA A 414 -3.17 9.24 18.82
N GLU A 415 -4.31 9.65 19.39
CA GLU A 415 -5.32 8.75 19.98
C GLU A 415 -5.97 7.88 18.90
N THR A 416 -6.35 8.45 17.76
CA THR A 416 -6.97 7.72 16.65
C THR A 416 -5.97 6.74 16.00
N TRP A 417 -4.73 7.16 15.75
CA TRP A 417 -3.68 6.28 15.24
C TRP A 417 -3.34 5.13 16.18
N ALA A 418 -3.43 5.36 17.50
CA ALA A 418 -3.20 4.30 18.48
C ALA A 418 -4.27 3.20 18.41
N GLN A 419 -5.53 3.54 18.11
CA GLN A 419 -6.60 2.55 17.91
C GLN A 419 -6.33 1.64 16.70
N LEU A 420 -5.65 2.17 15.67
CA LEU A 420 -5.25 1.43 14.48
C LEU A 420 -3.89 0.73 14.63
N SER A 421 -3.26 0.82 15.80
CA SER A 421 -1.89 0.33 16.05
C SER A 421 -0.87 0.85 15.02
N ALA A 422 -1.06 2.10 14.56
CA ALA A 422 -0.20 2.79 13.59
C ALA A 422 0.98 3.48 14.29
N VAL A 423 1.93 2.68 14.79
CA VAL A 423 2.96 3.11 15.75
C VAL A 423 3.84 4.28 15.26
N TYR A 424 4.12 4.35 13.96
CA TYR A 424 4.85 5.46 13.36
C TYR A 424 4.07 6.78 13.39
N GLU A 425 2.79 6.72 13.02
CA GLU A 425 1.93 7.90 13.01
C GLU A 425 1.63 8.38 14.43
N VAL A 426 1.52 7.47 15.40
CA VAL A 426 1.47 7.82 16.83
C VAL A 426 2.73 8.57 17.25
N ALA A 427 3.91 8.06 16.91
CA ALA A 427 5.18 8.69 17.27
C ALA A 427 5.30 10.10 16.67
N ARG A 428 4.97 10.27 15.39
CA ARG A 428 4.97 11.60 14.74
C ARG A 428 3.95 12.55 15.33
N SER A 429 2.75 12.06 15.66
CA SER A 429 1.72 12.89 16.29
C SER A 429 2.18 13.37 17.67
N ARG A 430 2.87 12.52 18.45
CA ARG A 430 3.50 12.92 19.73
C ARG A 430 4.60 13.96 19.56
N VAL A 431 5.35 13.96 18.46
CA VAL A 431 6.29 15.05 18.16
C VAL A 431 5.56 16.38 18.03
N LEU A 432 4.40 16.41 17.36
CA LEU A 432 3.59 17.62 17.26
C LEU A 432 3.00 18.04 18.61
N VAL A 433 2.55 17.07 19.44
CA VAL A 433 2.12 17.35 20.82
C VAL A 433 3.25 18.01 21.62
N GLY A 434 4.46 17.45 21.58
CA GLY A 434 5.62 18.01 22.27
C GLY A 434 5.98 19.42 21.77
N ARG A 435 5.96 19.65 20.45
CA ARG A 435 6.17 20.98 19.86
C ARG A 435 5.12 21.99 20.33
N ALA A 436 3.85 21.58 20.38
CA ALA A 436 2.76 22.43 20.86
C ALA A 436 2.95 22.81 22.33
N LEU A 437 3.29 21.83 23.18
CA LEU A 437 3.53 22.04 24.62
C LEU A 437 4.69 23.01 24.88
N ARG A 438 5.78 22.93 24.10
CA ARG A 438 6.87 23.92 24.18
C ARG A 438 6.40 25.34 23.88
N LEU A 439 5.58 25.52 22.84
CA LEU A 439 5.01 26.83 22.50
C LEU A 439 4.07 27.36 23.60
N LEU A 440 3.41 26.46 24.34
CA LEU A 440 2.59 26.77 25.51
C LEU A 440 3.40 26.98 26.80
N GLY A 441 4.72 26.73 26.78
CA GLY A 441 5.62 26.87 27.92
C GLY A 441 5.68 25.67 28.88
N ASP A 442 5.09 24.53 28.52
CA ASP A 442 5.15 23.28 29.29
C ASP A 442 6.30 22.38 28.80
N GLU A 443 7.53 22.71 29.21
CA GLU A 443 8.73 22.00 28.77
C GLU A 443 8.83 20.57 29.32
N GLU A 444 8.32 20.31 30.53
CA GLU A 444 8.41 18.98 31.15
C GLU A 444 7.53 17.98 30.41
N SER A 445 6.27 18.33 30.15
CA SER A 445 5.37 17.49 29.36
C SER A 445 5.88 17.35 27.91
N ALA A 446 6.40 18.43 27.32
CA ALA A 446 6.97 18.39 25.99
C ALA A 446 8.14 17.39 25.88
N ALA A 447 9.08 17.44 26.84
CA ALA A 447 10.21 16.53 26.88
C ALA A 447 9.77 15.07 27.05
N ALA A 448 8.72 14.82 27.83
CA ALA A 448 8.15 13.48 28.01
C ALA A 448 7.58 12.90 26.71
N ASP A 449 6.76 13.66 25.98
CA ASP A 449 6.18 13.25 24.70
C ASP A 449 7.25 13.03 23.62
N LEU A 450 8.21 13.96 23.51
CA LEU A 450 9.35 13.84 22.58
C LEU A 450 10.22 12.61 22.90
N SER A 451 10.49 12.35 24.19
CA SER A 451 11.24 11.16 24.61
C SER A 451 10.50 9.87 24.27
N ALA A 452 9.18 9.85 24.42
CA ALA A 452 8.36 8.70 24.05
C ALA A 452 8.36 8.48 22.52
N ALA A 453 8.25 9.55 21.73
CA ALA A 453 8.35 9.48 20.28
C ALA A 453 9.72 8.95 19.82
N ARG A 454 10.82 9.46 20.42
CA ARG A 454 12.18 8.99 20.12
C ARG A 454 12.36 7.49 20.38
N ARG A 455 11.89 6.99 21.53
CA ARG A 455 11.95 5.55 21.84
C ARG A 455 11.22 4.72 20.78
N ALA A 456 10.02 5.14 20.38
CA ALA A 456 9.25 4.46 19.36
C ALA A 456 9.99 4.44 18.00
N PHE A 457 10.56 5.57 17.58
CA PHE A 457 11.38 5.61 16.35
C PHE A 457 12.59 4.68 16.41
N ALA A 458 13.28 4.63 17.56
CA ALA A 458 14.42 3.74 17.76
C ALA A 458 14.02 2.25 17.67
N GLU A 459 12.90 1.86 18.29
CA GLU A 459 12.37 0.49 18.26
C GLU A 459 12.01 0.04 16.84
N MET A 460 11.44 0.93 16.02
CA MET A 460 11.12 0.68 14.61
C MET A 460 12.34 0.76 13.68
N GLY A 461 13.47 1.32 14.14
CA GLY A 461 14.67 1.56 13.32
C GLY A 461 14.55 2.75 12.36
N VAL A 462 13.75 3.76 12.71
CA VAL A 462 13.58 5.03 11.98
C VAL A 462 14.67 6.01 12.39
N LYS A 463 15.88 5.77 11.90
CA LYS A 463 17.08 6.53 12.33
C LYS A 463 16.97 8.04 12.10
N PRO A 464 16.48 8.54 10.95
CA PRO A 464 16.43 10.00 10.73
C PRO A 464 15.55 10.71 11.76
N ALA A 465 14.34 10.20 12.00
CA ALA A 465 13.43 10.79 12.98
C ALA A 465 13.96 10.63 14.41
N GLU A 466 14.55 9.49 14.76
CA GLU A 466 15.19 9.30 16.07
C GLU A 466 16.27 10.38 16.33
N GLN A 467 17.12 10.64 15.34
CA GLN A 467 18.20 11.64 15.42
C GLN A 467 17.64 13.07 15.50
N GLU A 468 16.64 13.41 14.69
CA GLU A 468 15.96 14.72 14.75
C GLU A 468 15.40 14.98 16.16
N ILE A 469 14.71 14.01 16.74
CA ILE A 469 14.12 14.18 18.08
C ILE A 469 15.19 14.20 19.17
N ALA A 470 16.28 13.43 19.03
CA ALA A 470 17.43 13.51 19.94
C ALA A 470 18.05 14.92 19.95
N ALA A 471 18.19 15.55 18.78
CA ALA A 471 18.65 16.92 18.66
C ALA A 471 17.69 17.91 19.33
N LEU A 472 16.37 17.74 19.15
CA LEU A 472 15.34 18.57 19.81
C LEU A 472 15.34 18.44 21.34
N LEU A 473 15.76 17.29 21.87
CA LEU A 473 15.91 17.04 23.31
C LEU A 473 17.28 17.51 23.86
N GLY A 474 18.19 17.97 23.00
CA GLY A 474 19.56 18.33 23.39
C GLY A 474 20.44 17.12 23.76
N GLU A 475 20.08 15.93 23.28
CA GLU A 475 20.76 14.66 23.57
C GLU A 475 21.89 14.32 22.57
N GLU A 476 22.12 15.16 21.55
CA GLU A 476 23.25 14.98 20.64
C GLU A 476 24.57 15.03 21.41
N LYS A 477 25.29 13.90 21.42
CA LYS A 477 26.70 13.89 21.79
C LYS A 477 27.43 14.68 20.72
N ALA A 478 28.08 15.76 21.11
CA ALA A 478 28.90 16.51 20.18
C ALA A 478 29.95 15.58 19.53
N PRO A 479 30.35 15.85 18.27
CA PRO A 479 31.29 15.03 17.52
C PRO A 479 32.48 14.59 18.37
N GLY A 480 32.77 13.27 18.37
CA GLY A 480 33.83 12.68 19.21
C GLY A 480 33.49 12.50 20.69
N GLY A 481 32.21 12.56 21.09
CA GLY A 481 31.79 12.33 22.48
C GLY A 481 32.14 13.49 23.43
N LEU A 482 32.28 14.69 22.87
CA LEU A 482 32.55 15.90 23.62
C LEU A 482 31.32 16.33 24.42
N SER A 483 31.55 16.83 25.63
CA SER A 483 30.53 17.52 26.43
C SER A 483 30.29 18.93 25.87
N PRO A 484 29.14 19.57 26.16
CA PRO A 484 28.86 20.94 25.71
C PRO A 484 29.99 21.93 26.04
N ARG A 485 30.59 21.80 27.23
CA ARG A 485 31.71 22.65 27.66
C ARG A 485 33.00 22.38 26.89
N GLU A 486 33.25 21.14 26.50
CA GLU A 486 34.40 20.79 25.65
C GLU A 486 34.23 21.32 24.21
N VAL A 487 32.99 21.37 23.70
CA VAL A 487 32.69 22.01 22.41
C VAL A 487 32.99 23.51 22.45
N GLU A 488 32.56 24.22 23.50
CA GLU A 488 32.87 25.66 23.66
C GLU A 488 34.38 25.92 23.65
N VAL A 489 35.15 25.12 24.39
CA VAL A 489 36.61 25.20 24.40
C VAL A 489 37.18 24.91 23.01
N LEU A 490 36.68 23.89 22.31
CA LEU A 490 37.13 23.50 20.97
C LEU A 490 36.84 24.59 19.91
N ARG A 491 35.69 25.26 19.99
CA ARG A 491 35.35 26.39 19.11
C ARG A 491 36.34 27.54 19.27
N LEU A 492 36.69 27.89 20.51
CA LEU A 492 37.65 28.96 20.76
C LEU A 492 39.08 28.57 20.32
N VAL A 493 39.44 27.29 20.42
CA VAL A 493 40.70 26.75 19.87
C VAL A 493 40.76 26.92 18.35
N ALA A 494 39.68 26.55 17.65
CA ALA A 494 39.57 26.68 16.20
C ALA A 494 39.49 28.15 15.73
N ALA A 495 39.00 29.06 16.59
CA ALA A 495 39.08 30.51 16.42
C ALA A 495 40.49 31.10 16.71
N GLY A 496 41.49 30.26 17.00
CA GLY A 496 42.88 30.68 17.20
C GLY A 496 43.19 31.27 18.57
N LYS A 497 42.27 31.21 19.54
CA LYS A 497 42.49 31.72 20.90
C LYS A 497 43.53 30.88 21.64
N SER A 498 44.33 31.50 22.49
CA SER A 498 45.28 30.87 23.41
C SER A 498 44.60 30.40 24.70
N ASN A 499 45.26 29.56 25.51
CA ASN A 499 44.67 29.09 26.78
C ASN A 499 44.31 30.23 27.76
N PRO A 500 45.13 31.29 27.92
CA PRO A 500 44.74 32.47 28.71
C PRO A 500 43.48 33.17 28.17
N GLU A 501 43.39 33.38 26.86
CA GLU A 501 42.21 34.03 26.24
C GLU A 501 40.94 33.18 26.39
N ILE A 502 41.06 31.85 26.28
CA ILE A 502 39.94 30.93 26.51
C ILE A 502 39.52 30.96 27.98
N ALA A 503 40.50 30.98 28.90
CA ALA A 503 40.27 31.05 30.33
C ALA A 503 39.52 32.34 30.71
N GLU A 504 39.92 33.48 30.14
CA GLU A 504 39.24 34.76 30.29
C GLU A 504 37.83 34.73 29.69
N THR A 505 37.69 34.27 28.44
CA THR A 505 36.40 34.22 27.72
C THR A 505 35.37 33.35 28.44
N LEU A 506 35.81 32.22 29.01
CA LEU A 506 34.93 31.25 29.65
C LEU A 506 34.86 31.39 31.18
N VAL A 507 35.55 32.38 31.76
CA VAL A 507 35.66 32.60 33.21
C VAL A 507 36.15 31.33 33.94
N LEU A 508 37.27 30.78 33.48
CA LEU A 508 37.93 29.59 33.99
C LEU A 508 39.39 29.88 34.35
N SER A 509 40.05 28.97 35.08
CA SER A 509 41.51 29.01 35.22
C SER A 509 42.19 28.42 33.97
N GLU A 510 43.39 28.89 33.61
CA GLU A 510 44.19 28.31 32.52
C GLU A 510 44.44 26.81 32.71
N LYS A 511 44.62 26.37 33.96
CA LYS A 511 44.77 24.96 34.33
C LYS A 511 43.51 24.14 34.00
N THR A 512 42.33 24.73 34.19
CA THR A 512 41.05 24.11 33.83
C THR A 512 40.92 23.98 32.31
N VAL A 513 41.31 25.01 31.55
CA VAL A 513 41.33 24.96 30.08
C VAL A 513 42.30 23.89 29.56
N ALA A 514 43.51 23.81 30.13
CA ALA A 514 44.47 22.77 29.79
C ALA A 514 43.92 21.35 30.03
N ARG A 515 43.18 21.14 31.13
CA ARG A 515 42.50 19.87 31.41
C ARG A 515 41.40 19.56 30.40
N HIS A 516 40.59 20.55 30.02
CA HIS A 516 39.60 20.37 28.96
C HIS A 516 40.25 19.98 27.63
N LEU A 517 41.37 20.62 27.26
CA LEU A 517 42.11 20.27 26.04
C LEU A 517 42.67 18.86 26.07
N SER A 518 43.23 18.40 27.20
CA SER A 518 43.68 17.01 27.33
C SER A 518 42.54 16.01 27.15
N ASN A 519 41.38 16.30 27.73
CA ASN A 519 40.19 15.45 27.56
C ASN A 519 39.66 15.47 26.13
N ILE A 520 39.65 16.64 25.48
CA ILE A 520 39.28 16.78 24.07
C ILE A 520 40.23 15.95 23.20
N PHE A 521 41.54 16.10 23.37
CA PHE A 521 42.53 15.34 22.59
C PHE A 521 42.36 13.83 22.76
N ALA A 522 42.13 13.37 23.99
CA ALA A 522 41.89 11.96 24.27
C ALA A 522 40.58 11.44 23.65
N LYS A 523 39.51 12.24 23.68
CA LYS A 523 38.20 11.87 23.12
C LYS A 523 38.19 11.88 21.59
N LEU A 524 38.90 12.82 20.98
CA LEU A 524 39.00 12.97 19.54
C LEU A 524 40.09 12.10 18.91
N ASP A 525 40.93 11.45 19.72
CA ASP A 525 42.11 10.71 19.28
C ASP A 525 43.07 11.55 18.40
N VAL A 526 43.32 12.79 18.82
CA VAL A 526 44.18 13.75 18.11
C VAL A 526 45.38 14.16 18.94
N GLY A 527 46.56 14.22 18.31
CA GLY A 527 47.82 14.52 19.01
C GLY A 527 48.16 16.00 19.14
N SER A 528 47.36 16.93 18.59
CA SER A 528 47.73 18.35 18.58
C SER A 528 46.54 19.30 18.57
N ARG A 529 46.79 20.54 19.02
CA ARG A 529 45.84 21.65 18.97
C ARG A 529 45.36 21.93 17.54
N THR A 530 46.26 21.85 16.56
CA THR A 530 45.94 22.06 15.14
C THR A 530 45.05 20.95 14.61
N ALA A 531 45.29 19.70 14.98
CA ALA A 531 44.43 18.57 14.61
C ALA A 531 43.04 18.68 15.25
N ALA A 532 42.96 19.12 16.50
CA ALA A 532 41.67 19.41 17.14
C ALA A 532 40.92 20.57 16.46
N ALA A 533 41.62 21.63 16.04
CA ALA A 533 41.02 22.72 15.27
C ALA A 533 40.52 22.23 13.89
N ALA A 534 41.28 21.40 13.19
CA ALA A 534 40.88 20.79 11.92
C ALA A 534 39.61 19.94 12.08
N PHE A 535 39.55 19.10 13.13
CA PHE A 535 38.35 18.32 13.47
C PHE A 535 37.12 19.23 13.67
N ALA A 536 37.29 20.38 14.32
CA ALA A 536 36.19 21.32 14.52
C ALA A 536 35.64 21.89 13.20
N TYR A 537 36.50 22.17 12.22
CA TYR A 537 36.09 22.60 10.88
C TYR A 537 35.47 21.45 10.06
N GLU A 538 36.07 20.26 10.08
CA GLU A 538 35.56 19.07 9.37
C GLU A 538 34.15 18.67 9.84
N HIS A 539 33.89 18.81 11.15
CA HIS A 539 32.59 18.49 11.76
C HIS A 539 31.66 19.71 11.92
N ARG A 540 31.96 20.84 11.25
CA ARG A 540 31.12 22.05 11.21
C ARG A 540 30.73 22.59 12.60
N LEU A 541 31.67 22.52 13.55
CA LEU A 541 31.49 23.10 14.89
C LEU A 541 31.78 24.60 14.92
N VAL A 542 32.44 25.13 13.86
CA VAL A 542 32.80 26.54 13.65
C VAL A 542 32.57 26.91 12.19
#